data_AF-A0A5K4F579-F1
#
_entry.id   AF-A0A5K4F579-F1
#
_cell.length_a   1.000
_cell.length_b   1.000
_cell.length_c   1.000
_cell.angle_alpha   90.00
_cell.angle_beta   90.00
_cell.angle_gamma   90.00
#
_symmetry.space_group_name_H-M   'P 1'
#
loop_
_entity.id
_entity.type
_entity.pdbx_description
1 polymer ?
#
loop_
_entity_poly.entity_id
_entity_poly.type
_entity_poly.pdbx_seq_one_letter_code
_entity_poly.pdbx_strand_id
1 'polypeptide(L)'
;MYFATLIHDELYKELIDVLGVQRFLLFRSEIDLHTIDKVYKAKYGIYLSDDVKRIYYGEYADALLKLLKKEEIPDIYQHSIPLPLPLLLHAIEP
;
A
#
# COMPACT_ATOMS: atom_id res chain seq x y z
N MET A 1 -10.16 8.41 -3.03
CA MET A 1 -11.34 7.97 -3.82
C MET A 1 -10.93 7.29 -5.13
N TYR A 2 -10.18 7.97 -6.02
CA TYR A 2 -9.76 7.42 -7.33
C TYR A 2 -9.16 6.01 -7.24
N PHE A 3 -8.16 5.83 -6.38
CA PHE A 3 -7.44 4.57 -6.24
C PHE A 3 -8.28 3.39 -5.75
N ALA A 4 -9.21 3.62 -4.82
CA ALA A 4 -10.13 2.58 -4.36
C ALA A 4 -11.05 2.10 -5.50
N THR A 5 -11.43 2.99 -6.40
CA THR A 5 -12.23 2.62 -7.58
C THR A 5 -11.40 1.94 -8.64
N LEU A 6 -10.22 2.46 -8.94
CA LEU A 6 -9.31 1.84 -9.91
C LEU A 6 -8.99 0.39 -9.52
N ILE A 7 -8.69 0.11 -8.25
CA ILE A 7 -8.38 -1.25 -7.81
C ILE A 7 -9.61 -2.16 -7.81
N HIS A 8 -10.80 -1.65 -7.43
CA HIS A 8 -12.04 -2.42 -7.51
C HIS A 8 -12.34 -2.82 -8.96
N ASP A 9 -12.28 -1.85 -9.87
CA ASP A 9 -12.56 -2.07 -11.29
C ASP A 9 -11.59 -3.09 -11.89
N GLU A 10 -10.32 -3.09 -11.48
CA GLU A 10 -9.35 -4.10 -11.92
C GLU A 10 -9.65 -5.50 -11.35
N LEU A 11 -9.97 -5.60 -10.06
CA LEU A 11 -10.23 -6.87 -9.35
C LEU A 11 -11.54 -7.57 -9.77
N TYR A 12 -12.43 -6.85 -10.48
CA TYR A 12 -13.73 -7.35 -10.93
C TYR A 12 -13.85 -7.45 -12.47
N LYS A 13 -12.75 -7.24 -13.21
CA LYS A 13 -12.69 -7.57 -14.63
C LYS A 13 -12.77 -9.08 -14.85
N GLU A 14 -13.25 -9.48 -16.03
CA GLU A 14 -13.23 -10.87 -16.49
C GLU A 14 -11.79 -11.40 -16.59
N LEU A 15 -10.88 -10.56 -17.11
CA LEU A 15 -9.45 -10.80 -17.16
C LEU A 15 -8.75 -9.78 -16.26
N ILE A 16 -8.33 -10.24 -15.08
CA ILE A 16 -7.68 -9.40 -14.06
C ILE A 16 -6.20 -9.26 -14.40
N ASP A 17 -5.69 -8.02 -14.50
CA ASP A 17 -4.24 -7.77 -14.53
C ASP A 17 -3.64 -7.93 -13.13
N VAL A 18 -3.38 -9.19 -12.76
CA VAL A 18 -2.82 -9.56 -11.45
C VAL A 18 -1.50 -8.82 -11.18
N LEU A 19 -0.63 -8.68 -12.17
CA LEU A 19 0.65 -7.99 -11.99
C LEU A 19 0.46 -6.47 -11.82
N GLY A 20 -0.53 -5.89 -12.51
CA GLY A 20 -0.94 -4.50 -12.33
C GLY A 20 -1.45 -4.22 -10.91
N VAL A 21 -2.36 -5.06 -10.41
CA VAL A 21 -2.89 -4.96 -9.03
C VAL A 21 -1.76 -5.11 -8.01
N GLN A 22 -0.89 -6.10 -8.19
CA GLN A 22 0.27 -6.32 -7.32
C GLN A 22 1.15 -5.06 -7.24
N ARG A 23 1.54 -4.53 -8.40
CA ARG A 23 2.39 -3.34 -8.49
C ARG A 23 1.74 -2.14 -7.80
N PHE A 24 0.42 -2.02 -7.97
CA PHE A 24 -0.36 -0.98 -7.32
C PHE A 24 -0.30 -1.09 -5.80
N LEU A 25 -0.55 -2.28 -5.25
CA LEU A 25 -0.47 -2.52 -3.80
C LEU A 25 0.93 -2.20 -3.25
N LEU A 26 1.98 -2.60 -3.95
CA LEU A 26 3.37 -2.33 -3.55
C LEU A 26 3.70 -0.84 -3.55
N PHE A 27 3.35 -0.09 -4.60
CA PHE A 27 3.67 1.35 -4.63
C PHE A 27 2.81 2.18 -3.69
N ARG A 28 1.57 1.76 -3.42
CA ARG A 28 0.71 2.49 -2.47
C ARG A 28 1.00 2.14 -1.03
N SER A 29 1.62 0.99 -0.72
CA SER A 29 1.89 0.57 0.66
C SER A 29 2.74 1.60 1.43
N GLU A 30 3.68 2.25 0.73
CA GLU A 30 4.54 3.30 1.29
C GLU A 30 3.88 4.69 1.39
N ILE A 31 2.75 4.90 0.72
CA ILE A 31 2.13 6.23 0.58
C ILE A 31 0.85 6.32 1.41
N ASP A 32 -0.16 5.52 1.08
CA ASP A 32 -1.51 5.65 1.66
C ASP A 32 -2.40 4.40 1.48
N LEU A 33 -1.84 3.22 1.23
CA LEU A 33 -2.62 2.00 0.98
C LEU A 33 -3.67 1.73 2.07
N HIS A 34 -3.33 2.02 3.33
CA HIS A 34 -4.26 1.87 4.44
C HIS A 34 -5.46 2.84 4.36
N THR A 35 -5.23 4.07 3.90
CA THR A 35 -6.31 5.02 3.62
C THR A 35 -7.14 4.55 2.44
N ILE A 36 -6.52 3.97 1.41
CA ILE A 36 -7.22 3.36 0.27
C ILE A 36 -8.11 2.21 0.74
N ASP A 37 -7.62 1.29 1.58
CA ASP A 37 -8.39 0.17 2.13
C ASP A 37 -9.63 0.66 2.92
N LYS A 38 -9.48 1.68 3.77
CA LYS A 38 -10.61 2.30 4.48
C LYS A 38 -11.67 2.86 3.52
N VAL A 39 -11.22 3.58 2.49
CA VAL A 39 -12.11 4.14 1.46
C VAL A 39 -12.76 3.03 0.62
N TYR A 40 -12.02 1.96 0.31
CA TYR A 40 -12.50 0.80 -0.42
C TYR A 40 -13.64 0.12 0.33
N LYS A 41 -13.43 -0.17 1.62
CA LYS A 41 -14.47 -0.73 2.49
C LYS A 41 -15.69 0.18 2.59
N ALA A 42 -15.49 1.48 2.79
CA ALA A 42 -16.60 2.43 2.88
C ALA A 42 -17.42 2.50 1.59
N LYS A 43 -16.80 2.28 0.43
CA LYS A 43 -17.44 2.38 -0.89
C LYS A 43 -18.10 1.08 -1.36
N TYR A 44 -17.47 -0.07 -1.11
CA TYR A 44 -17.89 -1.37 -1.67
C TYR A 44 -18.42 -2.37 -0.63
N GLY A 45 -18.30 -2.06 0.67
CA GLY A 45 -18.80 -2.91 1.75
C GLY A 45 -17.95 -4.15 2.05
N ILE A 46 -16.84 -4.34 1.33
CA ILE A 46 -15.87 -5.43 1.49
C ILE A 46 -14.47 -4.84 1.73
N TYR A 47 -13.63 -5.52 2.52
CA TYR A 47 -12.25 -5.07 2.69
C TYR A 47 -11.43 -5.39 1.44
N LEU A 48 -10.47 -4.52 1.09
CA LEU A 48 -9.55 -4.80 -0.02
C LEU A 48 -8.75 -6.09 0.26
N SER A 49 -8.47 -6.39 1.53
CA SER A 49 -7.83 -7.65 1.93
C SER A 49 -8.61 -8.89 1.54
N ASP A 50 -9.95 -8.82 1.51
CA ASP A 50 -10.78 -9.97 1.18
C ASP A 50 -10.75 -10.24 -0.33
N ASP A 51 -10.80 -9.19 -1.16
CA ASP A 51 -10.63 -9.34 -2.61
C ASP A 51 -9.19 -9.76 -2.97
N VAL A 52 -8.17 -9.26 -2.27
CA VAL A 52 -6.79 -9.73 -2.47
C VAL A 52 -6.67 -11.23 -2.14
N LYS A 53 -7.29 -11.71 -1.05
CA LYS A 53 -7.35 -13.15 -0.74
C LYS A 53 -8.08 -13.99 -1.79
N ARG A 54 -9.03 -13.39 -2.53
CA ARG A 54 -9.76 -14.08 -3.60
C ARG A 54 -8.86 -14.35 -4.81
N ILE A 55 -7.94 -13.42 -5.12
CA ILE A 55 -7.14 -13.44 -6.35
C ILE A 55 -5.76 -14.11 -6.15
N TYR A 56 -5.12 -13.89 -5.00
CA TYR A 56 -3.78 -14.40 -4.73
C TYR A 56 -3.83 -15.58 -3.76
N TYR A 57 -2.83 -16.47 -3.84
CA TYR A 57 -2.76 -17.68 -3.02
C TYR A 57 -1.40 -17.86 -2.35
N GLY A 58 -1.39 -18.66 -1.28
CA GLY A 58 -0.18 -19.06 -0.55
C GLY A 58 0.57 -17.90 0.09
N GLU A 59 1.88 -18.08 0.27
CA GLU A 59 2.77 -17.10 0.92
C GLU A 59 2.75 -15.74 0.22
N TYR A 60 2.46 -15.74 -1.08
CA TYR A 60 2.35 -14.52 -1.87
C TYR A 60 1.15 -13.67 -1.44
N ALA A 61 -0.02 -14.30 -1.24
CA ALA A 61 -1.18 -13.61 -0.69
C ALA A 61 -0.88 -13.09 0.71
N ASP A 62 -0.24 -13.90 1.56
CA ASP A 62 0.11 -13.50 2.93
C ASP A 62 1.02 -12.28 2.97
N ALA A 63 1.98 -12.17 2.06
CA ALA A 63 2.84 -11.01 1.93
C ALA A 63 2.05 -9.74 1.56
N LEU A 64 1.15 -9.82 0.56
CA LEU A 64 0.30 -8.68 0.17
C LEU A 64 -0.67 -8.27 1.29
N LEU A 65 -1.22 -9.24 2.02
CA LEU A 65 -2.12 -8.97 3.14
C LEU A 65 -1.40 -8.30 4.31
N LYS A 66 -0.11 -8.57 4.51
CA LYS A 66 0.71 -7.85 5.49
C LYS A 66 0.87 -6.38 5.10
N LEU A 67 0.93 -6.02 3.81
CA LEU A 67 0.98 -4.61 3.39
C LEU A 67 -0.32 -3.84 3.72
N LEU A 68 -1.45 -4.53 3.70
CA LEU A 68 -2.76 -3.94 4.04
C LEU A 68 -2.96 -3.80 5.56
N LYS A 69 -2.27 -4.61 6.36
CA LYS A 69 -2.27 -4.52 7.82
C LYS A 69 -1.26 -3.46 8.24
N LYS A 70 -1.73 -2.34 8.77
CA LYS A 70 -0.83 -1.38 9.42
C LYS A 70 -0.31 -2.03 10.71
N GLU A 71 1.01 -2.21 10.82
CA GLU A 71 1.63 -2.20 12.14
C GLU A 71 1.41 -0.80 12.69
N GLU A 72 0.56 -0.68 13.70
CA GLU A 72 0.44 0.54 14.47
C GLU A 72 1.79 0.79 15.12
N ILE A 73 2.69 1.48 14.41
CA ILE A 73 3.85 2.09 15.04
C ILE A 73 3.25 3.07 16.06
N PRO A 74 3.44 2.84 17.37
CA PRO A 74 2.92 3.75 18.38
C PRO A 74 3.49 5.14 18.09
N ASP A 75 2.66 6.18 18.27
CA ASP A 75 2.94 7.58 17.89
C ASP A 75 4.29 8.14 18.39
N ILE A 76 4.93 7.43 19.31
CA ILE A 76 6.29 7.63 19.86
C ILE A 76 7.35 7.89 18.75
N TYR A 77 7.16 7.35 17.54
CA TYR A 77 8.11 7.54 16.42
C TYR A 77 7.73 8.65 15.43
N GLN A 78 6.50 9.20 15.49
CA GLN A 78 6.05 10.21 14.52
C GLN A 78 6.58 11.63 14.78
N HIS A 79 7.19 11.89 15.93
CA HIS A 79 7.69 13.22 16.32
C HIS A 79 9.19 13.26 16.68
N SER A 80 9.95 12.20 16.39
CA SER A 80 11.28 12.01 16.98
C SER A 80 12.41 11.72 15.99
N ILE A 81 12.21 11.84 14.67
CA ILE A 81 13.29 11.65 13.69
C ILE A 81 13.63 12.98 13.02
N PRO A 82 14.75 13.64 13.39
CA PRO A 82 15.35 14.63 12.51
C PRO A 82 15.79 13.88 11.25
N LEU A 83 15.31 14.28 10.07
CA LEU A 83 15.87 13.79 8.81
C LEU A 83 17.39 14.03 8.85
N PRO A 84 18.24 13.01 8.66
CA PRO A 84 19.64 13.27 8.39
C PRO A 84 19.69 13.95 7.02
N LEU A 85 20.02 15.25 7.03
CA LEU A 85 20.34 16.03 5.84
C LEU A 85 21.40 15.25 5.04
N PRO A 86 21.24 15.05 3.72
CA PRO A 86 22.04 14.09 2.95
C PRO A 86 23.54 14.33 3.13
N LEU A 87 24.22 13.28 3.61
CA LEU A 87 25.67 13.18 3.68
C LEU A 87 26.25 13.17 2.26
N LEU A 88 27.13 14.15 2.01
CA LEU A 88 28.15 14.23 0.95
C LEU A 88 27.67 14.62 -0.46
N LEU A 89 28.21 15.74 -0.96
CA LEU A 89 29.05 15.85 -2.18
C LEU A 89 29.10 17.29 -2.75
N HIS A 90 29.65 18.23 -1.99
CA HIS A 90 30.29 19.46 -2.49
C HIS A 90 31.33 19.86 -1.42
N ALA A 91 32.49 19.23 -1.28
CA ALA A 91 33.61 19.24 -2.22
C ALA A 91 33.98 20.64 -2.74
N ILE A 92 33.98 21.68 -1.89
CA ILE A 92 34.77 22.91 -2.10
C ILE A 92 35.23 23.45 -0.73
N GLU A 93 36.42 23.04 -0.30
CA GLU A 93 37.33 23.82 0.58
C GLU A 93 38.58 24.12 -0.26
N PRO A 94 39.40 25.15 0.03
CA PRO A 94 39.55 25.90 1.29
C PRO A 94 38.99 27.33 1.28
#